data_AF-A0A6G0VUE6-F1
#
_entry.id   AF-A0A6G0VUE6-F1
#
_cell.length_a   1.000
_cell.length_b   1.000
_cell.length_c   1.000
_cell.angle_alpha   90.00
_cell.angle_beta   90.00
_cell.angle_gamma   90.00
#
_symmetry.space_group_name_H-M   'P 1'
#
loop_
_entity.id
_entity.type
_entity.pdbx_description
1 polymer ?
#
loop_
_entity_poly.entity_id
_entity_poly.type
_entity_poly.pdbx_seq_one_letter_code
_entity_poly.pdbx_strand_id
1 'polypeptide(L)' 'MFCGKCNAVISPVKSAAVCISCETNYHPVCIKIKTLSNFKSIKDFWNCDLCLSKLKNVSTRNKKN' A
#
# COMPACT_ATOMS: atom_id res chain seq x y z
N MET A 1 -11.41 -1.24 -11.61
CA MET A 1 -10.70 -1.47 -10.33
C MET A 1 -10.89 -0.27 -9.41
N PHE A 2 -11.15 -0.50 -8.12
CA PHE A 2 -11.39 0.54 -7.12
C PHE A 2 -10.19 0.66 -6.19
N CYS A 3 -9.93 1.86 -5.68
CA CYS A 3 -8.89 2.09 -4.69
C CYS A 3 -9.34 1.65 -3.31
N GLY A 4 -8.56 0.80 -2.64
CA GLY A 4 -8.84 0.33 -1.28
C GLY A 4 -8.76 1.40 -0.18
N LYS A 5 -8.47 2.67 -0.51
CA LYS A 5 -8.43 3.79 0.45
C LYS A 5 -9.59 4.76 0.29
N CYS A 6 -9.87 5.20 -0.93
CA CYS A 6 -10.93 6.19 -1.20
C CYS A 6 -12.17 5.58 -1.85
N ASN A 7 -12.16 4.29 -2.17
CA ASN A 7 -13.22 3.56 -2.87
C ASN A 7 -13.59 4.15 -4.25
N ALA A 8 -12.78 5.07 -4.78
CA ALA A 8 -12.97 5.62 -6.12
C ALA A 8 -12.32 4.74 -7.19
N VAL A 9 -12.83 4.84 -8.42
CA VAL A 9 -12.28 4.13 -9.58
C VAL A 9 -10.84 4.59 -9.83
N ILE A 10 -9.94 3.64 -10.13
CA ILE A 10 -8.56 3.95 -10.52
C ILE A 10 -8.50 4.10 -12.04
N SER A 11 -8.17 5.31 -12.49
CA SER A 11 -7.93 5.63 -13.89
C SER A 11 -6.73 6.60 -14.01
N PRO A 12 -5.72 6.31 -14.85
CA PRO A 12 -5.56 5.10 -15.66
C PRO A 12 -5.16 3.88 -14.81
N VAL A 13 -5.65 2.71 -15.22
CA VAL A 13 -5.40 1.42 -14.55
C VAL A 13 -3.91 1.11 -14.36
N LYS A 14 -3.06 1.46 -15.34
CA LYS A 14 -1.61 1.18 -15.32
C LYS A 14 -0.84 1.93 -14.22
N SER A 15 -1.46 2.92 -13.58
CA SER A 15 -0.85 3.72 -12.51
C SER A 15 -1.24 3.26 -11.11
N ALA A 16 -1.98 2.16 -10.97
CA ALA A 16 -2.34 1.62 -9.67
C ALA A 16 -1.11 1.04 -8.93
N ALA A 17 -0.98 1.36 -7.64
CA ALA A 17 -0.09 0.66 -6.73
C ALA A 17 -0.80 -0.60 -6.22
N VAL A 18 -0.13 -1.75 -6.22
CA VAL A 18 -0.67 -3.00 -5.68
C VAL A 18 0.06 -3.33 -4.39
N CYS A 19 -0.68 -3.60 -3.31
CA CYS A 19 -0.08 -4.05 -2.06
C CYS A 19 0.34 -5.51 -2.18
N ILE A 20 1.61 -5.84 -1.90
CA ILE A 20 2.08 -7.23 -2.01
C ILE A 20 1.41 -8.18 -0.99
N SER A 21 0.98 -7.67 0.17
CA SER A 21 0.40 -8.51 1.23
C SER A 21 -1.10 -8.80 1.08
N CYS A 22 -1.86 -7.95 0.38
CA CYS A 22 -3.32 -8.09 0.28
C CYS A 22 -3.86 -7.86 -1.13
N GLU A 23 -2.96 -7.71 -2.11
CA GLU A 23 -3.23 -7.57 -3.55
C GLU A 23 -4.24 -6.46 -3.89
N THR A 24 -4.45 -5.53 -2.97
CA THR A 24 -5.40 -4.44 -3.11
C THR A 24 -4.78 -3.30 -3.90
N ASN A 25 -5.57 -2.68 -4.78
CA ASN A 25 -5.14 -1.60 -5.65
C ASN A 25 -5.34 -0.23 -4.99
N TYR A 26 -4.42 0.69 -5.21
CA TYR A 26 -4.45 2.04 -4.65
C TYR A 26 -4.00 3.09 -5.66
N HIS A 27 -4.55 4.31 -5.58
CA HIS A 27 -3.97 5.44 -6.29
C HIS A 27 -2.61 5.81 -5.66
N PRO A 28 -1.58 6.15 -6.45
CA PRO A 28 -0.29 6.63 -5.93
C PRO A 28 -0.44 7.81 -4.97
N VAL A 29 -1.39 8.73 -5.28
CA VAL A 29 -1.72 9.88 -4.44
C VAL A 29 -2.37 9.46 -3.12
N CYS A 30 -3.21 8.42 -3.12
CA CYS A 30 -3.86 7.91 -1.91
C CYS A 30 -2.83 7.35 -0.92
N ILE A 31 -1.70 6.85 -1.42
CA ILE A 31 -0.63 6.26 -0.61
C ILE A 31 0.57 7.20 -0.44
N LYS A 32 0.38 8.50 -0.72
CA LYS A 32 1.36 9.58 -0.55
C LYS A 32 2.66 9.37 -1.34
N ILE A 33 2.65 8.61 -2.42
CA ILE A 33 3.80 8.53 -3.33
C ILE A 33 3.77 9.78 -4.22
N LYS A 34 4.70 10.71 -3.98
CA LYS A 34 4.75 12.00 -4.66
C LYS A 34 5.43 11.98 -6.03
N THR A 35 6.33 11.02 -6.29
CA THR A 35 7.13 11.01 -7.53
C THR A 35 7.04 9.66 -8.24
N LEU A 36 6.98 9.71 -9.58
CA LEU A 36 6.96 8.52 -10.45
C LEU A 36 8.22 7.65 -10.27
N SER A 37 9.37 8.28 -10.02
CA SER A 37 10.63 7.57 -9.74
C SER A 37 10.52 6.71 -8.49
N ASN A 38 9.95 7.27 -7.42
CA ASN A 38 9.75 6.54 -6.17
C ASN A 38 8.68 5.44 -6.33
N PHE A 39 7.62 5.72 -7.09
CA PHE A 39 6.62 4.71 -7.44
C PHE A 39 7.24 3.49 -8.14
N LYS A 40 8.10 3.72 -9.14
CA LYS A 40 8.72 2.65 -9.93
C LYS A 40 9.64 1.76 -9.09
N SER A 41 10.35 2.34 -8.12
CA SER A 41 11.23 1.60 -7.22
C SER A 41 10.51 0.79 -6.15
N ILE A 42 9.34 1.26 -5.69
CA ILE A 42 8.64 0.60 -4.58
C ILE A 42 7.46 -0.26 -5.03
N LYS A 43 6.93 -0.12 -6.25
CA LYS A 43 5.70 -0.82 -6.67
C LYS A 43 5.77 -2.34 -6.44
N ASP A 44 6.95 -2.94 -6.57
CA ASP A 44 7.16 -4.39 -6.49
C ASP A 44 7.31 -4.89 -5.04
N PHE A 45 7.53 -4.00 -4.07
CA PHE A 45 7.74 -4.34 -2.64
C PHE A 45 6.82 -3.54 -1.71
N TRP A 46 5.85 -2.80 -2.25
CA TRP A 46 5.04 -1.86 -1.47
C TRP A 46 3.93 -2.58 -0.69
N ASN A 47 3.80 -2.19 0.58
CA ASN A 47 2.73 -2.64 1.46
C ASN A 47 1.83 -1.46 1.87
N CYS A 48 0.53 -1.70 1.88
CA CYS A 48 -0.43 -0.71 2.37
C CYS A 48 -0.30 -0.51 3.89
N ASP A 49 -0.74 0.65 4.35
CA ASP A 49 -0.65 1.05 5.76
C ASP A 49 -1.35 0.05 6.70
N LEU A 50 -2.45 -0.56 6.25
CA LEU A 50 -3.16 -1.61 6.99
C LEU A 50 -2.30 -2.86 7.20
N CYS A 51 -1.61 -3.31 6.16
CA CYS A 51 -0.70 -4.46 6.24
C CYS A 51 0.54 -4.14 7.07
N LEU A 52 1.12 -2.95 6.90
CA LEU A 52 2.24 -2.47 7.73
C LEU A 52 1.85 -2.37 9.21
N SER A 53 0.65 -1.88 9.51
CA SER A 53 0.13 -1.78 10.87
C SER A 53 -0.09 -3.17 11.50
N LYS A 54 -0.56 -4.15 10.73
CA LYS A 54 -0.65 -5.54 11.19
C LYS A 54 0.73 -6.12 11.52
N LEU A 55 1.73 -5.91 10.65
CA LEU A 55 3.11 -6.37 10.88
C LEU A 55 3.73 -5.74 12.14
N LYS A 56 3.54 -4.44 12.36
CA LYS A 56 4.06 -3.76 13.56
C LYS A 56 3.44 -4.25 14.88
N ASN A 57 2.18 -4.67 14.85
CA ASN A 57 1.50 -5.22 16.02
C ASN A 57 1.98 -6.65 16.39
N VAL A 58 2.60 -7.37 15.45
CA VAL A 58 3.21 -8.67 15.76
C VAL A 58 4.52 -8.50 16.53
N SER A 59 5.35 -7.50 16.19
CA SER A 59 6.63 -7.26 16.90
C SER A 59 6.49 -6.76 18.34
N THR A 60 5.34 -6.22 18.73
CA THR A 60 5.14 -5.67 20.10
C THR A 60 4.55 -6.69 21.08
N ARG A 61 4.11 -7.87 20.63
CA ARG A 61 3.52 -8.87 21.52
C ARG A 61 4.52 -9.80 22.21
N ASN A 62 5.82 -9.67 21.93
CA ASN A 62 6.87 -10.50 22.55
C ASN A 62 7.73 -9.75 23.59
N LYS A 63 7.10 -8.83 24.34
CA LYS A 63 7.69 -8.24 25.56
C LYS A 63 6.65 -8.22 26.68
N LYS A 64 6.25 -9.40 27.15
CA LYS A 64 5.75 -9.54 28.51
C LYS A 64 6.33 -10.80 29.12
N ASN A 65 7.33 -10.51 29.95
CA ASN A 65 8.05 -11.35 30.89
C ASN A 65 7.13 -12.10 31.84
#